data_AF-A0A9D0XTT2-F1
#
_entry.id   AF-A0A9D0XTT2-F1
#
_cell.length_a   1.000
_cell.length_b   1.000
_cell.length_c   1.000
_cell.angle_alpha   90.00
_cell.angle_beta   90.00
_cell.angle_gamma   90.00
#
_symmetry.space_group_name_H-M   'P 1'
#
loop_
_entity.id
_entity.type
_entity.pdbx_description
1 polymer ?
#
loop_
_entity_poly.entity_id
_entity_poly.type
_entity_poly.pdbx_seq_one_letter_code
_entity_poly.pdbx_strand_id
1 'polypeptide(L)'
;MKKIKYILALSLFGLTLSFASFAEDEQTCKVDTEKLLWTKAEYALSGDTLVINKQVVRLIGIHAPKIAKEQKFNNTGEPLAKESQTFLNKLLANNNLEIGIEFDTTRLDNRNR
;
A
#
# COMPACT_ATOMS: atom_id res chain seq x y z
N MET A 1 -3.40 11.26 -58.27
CA MET A 1 -3.79 12.19 -57.17
C MET A 1 -4.63 11.56 -56.04
N LYS A 2 -5.23 10.37 -56.18
CA LYS A 2 -6.03 9.74 -55.10
C LYS A 2 -5.19 9.23 -53.92
N LYS A 3 -3.97 8.69 -54.15
CA LYS A 3 -3.10 8.13 -53.09
C LYS A 3 -2.65 9.15 -52.04
N ILE A 4 -2.46 10.41 -52.41
CA ILE A 4 -2.02 11.49 -51.50
C ILE A 4 -3.13 11.86 -50.48
N LYS A 5 -4.41 11.76 -50.88
CA LYS A 5 -5.55 12.03 -49.98
C LYS A 5 -5.65 11.02 -48.83
N TYR A 6 -5.33 9.74 -49.10
CA TYR A 6 -5.35 8.69 -48.07
C TYR A 6 -4.17 8.82 -47.09
N ILE A 7 -3.01 9.27 -47.57
CA ILE A 7 -1.83 9.50 -46.70
C ILE A 7 -2.09 10.66 -45.74
N LEU A 8 -2.70 11.76 -46.22
CA LEU A 8 -3.12 12.89 -45.38
C LEU A 8 -4.22 12.52 -44.37
N ALA A 9 -5.17 11.66 -44.77
CA ALA A 9 -6.21 11.19 -43.86
C ALA A 9 -5.65 10.26 -42.77
N LEU A 10 -4.66 9.43 -43.10
CA LEU A 10 -4.02 8.52 -42.15
C LEU A 10 -3.14 9.27 -41.13
N SER A 11 -2.45 10.34 -41.54
CA SER A 11 -1.69 11.19 -40.62
C SER A 11 -2.60 12.00 -39.67
N LEU A 12 -3.79 12.40 -40.14
CA LEU A 12 -4.73 13.16 -39.32
C LEU A 12 -5.42 12.28 -38.26
N PHE A 13 -5.65 10.99 -38.56
CA PHE A 13 -6.22 10.04 -37.61
C PHE A 13 -5.19 9.58 -36.55
N GLY A 14 -3.91 9.53 -36.90
CA GLY A 14 -2.83 9.22 -35.95
C GLY A 14 -2.62 10.31 -34.89
N LEU A 15 -2.83 11.59 -35.24
CA LEU A 15 -2.62 12.71 -34.31
C LEU A 15 -3.70 12.81 -33.22
N THR A 16 -4.92 12.29 -33.47
CA THR A 16 -6.03 12.38 -32.51
C THR A 16 -5.97 11.34 -31.39
N LEU A 17 -5.11 10.33 -31.49
CA LEU A 17 -4.95 9.28 -30.47
C LEU A 17 -3.95 9.64 -29.36
N SER A 18 -3.17 10.71 -29.51
CA SER A 18 -2.13 11.09 -28.53
C SER A 18 -2.63 11.96 -27.37
N PHE A 19 -3.90 12.41 -27.38
CA PHE A 19 -4.44 13.34 -26.38
C PHE A 19 -5.32 12.69 -25.31
N ALA A 20 -5.52 11.37 -25.33
CA ALA A 20 -6.39 10.67 -24.37
C ALA A 20 -5.66 10.14 -23.12
N SER A 21 -4.39 10.48 -22.92
CA SER A 21 -3.70 10.25 -21.65
C SER A 21 -4.08 11.35 -20.67
N PHE A 22 -5.33 11.33 -20.18
CA PHE A 22 -5.66 12.03 -18.96
C PHE A 22 -4.89 11.33 -17.83
N ALA A 23 -3.81 11.96 -17.37
CA ALA A 23 -3.25 11.66 -16.08
C ALA A 23 -4.36 11.93 -15.06
N GLU A 24 -4.87 10.88 -14.41
CA GLU A 24 -5.71 11.05 -13.22
C GLU A 24 -4.93 11.91 -12.23
N ASP A 25 -5.61 12.93 -11.72
CA ASP A 25 -5.07 13.90 -10.80
C ASP A 25 -4.54 13.17 -9.54
N GLU A 26 -3.22 13.09 -9.40
CA GLU A 26 -2.49 12.47 -8.29
C GLU A 26 -2.80 13.14 -6.92
N GLN A 27 -3.64 14.18 -6.94
CA GLN A 27 -4.03 15.00 -5.82
C GLN A 27 -4.88 14.27 -4.77
N THR A 28 -5.55 13.16 -5.13
CA THR A 28 -6.37 12.37 -4.18
C THR A 28 -5.57 11.42 -3.29
N CYS A 29 -4.27 11.23 -3.53
CA CYS A 29 -3.42 10.32 -2.74
C CYS A 29 -2.50 11.04 -1.75
N LYS A 30 -2.65 12.36 -1.57
CA LYS A 30 -1.79 13.13 -0.69
C LYS A 30 -2.23 12.96 0.76
N VAL A 31 -1.40 12.27 1.55
CA VAL A 31 -1.59 12.10 2.99
C VAL A 31 -1.59 13.47 3.67
N ASP A 32 -2.64 13.75 4.44
CA ASP A 32 -2.75 14.97 5.24
C ASP A 32 -1.98 14.80 6.55
N THR A 33 -0.73 15.31 6.56
CA THR A 33 0.19 15.15 7.69
C THR A 33 -0.29 15.81 8.99
N GLU A 34 -1.19 16.80 8.90
CA GLU A 34 -1.72 17.50 10.08
C GLU A 34 -2.76 16.65 10.83
N LYS A 35 -3.38 15.69 10.15
CA LYS A 35 -4.36 14.77 10.75
C LYS A 35 -3.73 13.51 11.32
N LEU A 36 -2.42 13.30 11.12
CA LEU A 36 -1.72 12.12 11.58
C LEU A 36 -1.51 12.15 13.09
N LEU A 37 -1.84 11.02 13.73
CA LEU A 37 -1.45 10.77 15.11
C LEU A 37 -0.03 10.20 15.13
N TRP A 38 0.93 11.04 15.51
CA TRP A 38 2.34 10.63 15.61
C TRP A 38 2.60 9.83 16.88
N THR A 39 3.27 8.69 16.74
CA THR A 39 3.62 7.82 17.86
C THR A 39 4.81 6.92 17.53
N LYS A 40 5.23 6.10 18.49
CA LYS A 40 6.30 5.12 18.31
C LYS A 40 5.74 3.71 18.18
N ALA A 41 6.07 3.06 17.07
CA ALA A 41 5.88 1.62 16.93
C ALA A 41 6.84 0.88 17.87
N GLU A 42 6.44 -0.30 18.34
CA GLU A 42 7.31 -1.19 19.10
C GLU A 42 8.02 -2.15 18.14
N TYR A 43 7.25 -2.94 17.39
CA TYR A 43 7.74 -3.91 16.40
C TYR A 43 6.61 -4.40 15.49
N ALA A 44 6.97 -5.00 14.35
CA ALA A 44 6.05 -5.64 13.43
C ALA A 44 5.88 -7.15 13.70
N LEU A 45 4.64 -7.60 13.81
CA LEU A 45 4.24 -9.01 13.95
C LEU A 45 4.21 -9.75 12.62
N SER A 46 3.87 -9.04 11.54
CA SER A 46 3.88 -9.50 10.14
C SER A 46 4.17 -8.30 9.25
N GLY A 47 4.20 -8.47 7.92
CA GLY A 47 4.41 -7.34 6.99
C GLY A 47 3.26 -6.32 6.92
N ASP A 48 2.14 -6.58 7.57
CA ASP A 48 0.95 -5.71 7.58
C ASP A 48 0.43 -5.43 9.00
N THR A 49 1.05 -5.99 10.04
CA THR A 49 0.56 -5.91 11.41
C THR A 49 1.70 -5.53 12.34
N LEU A 50 1.45 -4.58 13.23
CA LEU A 50 2.45 -4.01 14.12
C LEU A 50 1.87 -3.72 15.50
N VAL A 51 2.74 -3.56 16.48
CA VAL A 51 2.40 -3.24 17.86
C VAL A 51 2.73 -1.79 18.14
N ILE A 52 1.76 -1.04 18.66
CA ILE A 52 1.90 0.36 19.08
C ILE A 52 1.24 0.49 20.45
N ASN A 53 1.93 1.03 21.44
CA ASN A 53 1.36 1.25 22.78
C ASN A 53 0.63 0.01 23.33
N LYS A 54 1.24 -1.18 23.16
CA LYS A 54 0.69 -2.49 23.54
C LYS A 54 -0.60 -2.91 22.80
N GLN A 55 -1.00 -2.18 21.76
CA GLN A 55 -2.13 -2.52 20.89
C GLN A 55 -1.63 -3.09 19.57
N VAL A 56 -2.31 -4.12 19.09
CA VAL A 56 -2.03 -4.71 17.78
C VAL A 56 -2.85 -3.97 16.75
N VAL A 57 -2.19 -3.33 15.78
CA VAL A 57 -2.84 -2.61 14.69
C VAL A 57 -2.47 -3.22 13.35
N ARG A 58 -3.38 -3.12 12.38
CA ARG A 58 -3.17 -3.64 11.03
C ARG A 58 -3.19 -2.49 10.02
N LEU A 59 -2.22 -2.49 9.10
CA LEU A 59 -2.16 -1.55 7.99
C LEU A 59 -3.35 -1.78 7.07
N ILE A 60 -4.12 -0.72 6.83
CA ILE A 60 -5.32 -0.76 5.99
C ILE A 60 -4.90 -0.85 4.52
N GLY A 61 -5.65 -1.59 3.71
CA GLY A 61 -5.40 -1.73 2.28
C GLY A 61 -4.24 -2.66 1.89
N ILE A 62 -3.49 -3.21 2.86
CA ILE A 62 -2.35 -4.11 2.60
C ILE A 62 -2.62 -5.48 3.24
N HIS A 63 -2.19 -6.54 2.53
CA HIS A 63 -2.18 -7.90 3.06
C HIS A 63 -0.77 -8.48 2.97
N ALA A 64 -0.24 -8.92 4.11
CA ALA A 64 1.07 -9.59 4.15
C ALA A 64 0.92 -11.11 4.26
N PRO A 65 1.89 -11.88 3.74
CA PRO A 65 1.88 -13.33 3.85
C PRO A 65 1.93 -13.80 5.32
N LYS A 66 1.20 -14.88 5.61
CA LYS A 66 1.04 -15.42 6.97
C LYS A 66 2.24 -16.22 7.43
N ILE A 67 2.74 -15.90 8.62
CA ILE A 67 3.74 -16.72 9.31
C ILE A 67 3.06 -17.99 9.86
N ALA A 68 3.72 -19.14 9.70
CA ALA A 68 3.28 -20.41 10.27
C ALA A 68 3.12 -20.28 11.79
N LYS A 69 2.08 -20.88 12.36
CA LYS A 69 1.91 -20.96 13.82
C LYS A 69 2.07 -22.40 14.25
N GLU A 70 3.14 -22.67 15.00
CA GLU A 70 3.48 -24.02 15.49
C GLU A 70 2.35 -24.67 16.30
N GLN A 71 1.53 -23.85 16.98
CA GLN A 71 0.44 -24.33 17.84
C GLN A 71 -0.84 -24.72 17.09
N LYS A 72 -0.95 -24.49 15.77
CA LYS A 72 -2.14 -24.84 15.00
C LYS A 72 -1.82 -25.97 14.02
N PHE A 73 -2.47 -27.11 14.21
CA PHE A 73 -2.47 -28.21 13.25
C PHE A 73 -2.93 -27.69 11.88
N ASN A 74 -2.16 -27.95 10.82
CA ASN A 74 -2.37 -27.49 9.43
C ASN A 74 -2.26 -25.97 9.17
N ASN A 75 -1.53 -25.19 9.98
CA ASN A 75 -1.23 -23.80 9.63
C ASN A 75 0.11 -23.67 8.90
N THR A 76 0.14 -24.08 7.63
CA THR A 76 1.30 -23.86 6.74
C THR A 76 1.46 -22.37 6.48
N GLY A 77 2.65 -21.84 6.77
CA GLY A 77 3.00 -20.46 6.47
C GLY A 77 3.01 -20.21 4.96
N GLU A 78 2.77 -18.97 4.57
CA GLU A 78 2.85 -18.53 3.18
C GLU A 78 4.29 -18.11 2.84
N PRO A 79 4.73 -18.27 1.57
CA PRO A 79 6.04 -17.80 1.15
C PRO A 79 6.26 -16.31 1.45
N LEU A 80 7.50 -15.93 1.74
CA LEU A 80 7.92 -14.55 2.03
C LEU A 80 7.34 -13.93 3.31
N ALA A 81 6.65 -14.70 4.15
CA ALA A 81 6.06 -14.17 5.39
C ALA A 81 7.11 -13.60 6.34
N LYS A 82 8.27 -14.26 6.46
CA LYS A 82 9.33 -13.80 7.36
C LYS A 82 10.08 -12.61 6.79
N GLU A 83 10.31 -12.60 5.49
CA GLU A 83 10.94 -11.55 4.72
C GLU A 83 10.10 -10.27 4.79
N SER A 84 8.79 -10.38 4.60
CA SER A 84 7.85 -9.27 4.71
C SER A 84 7.83 -8.66 6.13
N GLN A 85 7.79 -9.50 7.18
CA GLN A 85 7.92 -9.04 8.57
C GLN A 85 9.28 -8.35 8.81
N THR A 86 10.36 -8.92 8.29
CA THR A 86 11.72 -8.39 8.46
C THR A 86 11.88 -7.06 7.76
N PHE A 87 11.30 -6.91 6.56
CA PHE A 87 11.29 -5.67 5.80
C PHE A 87 10.61 -4.55 6.58
N LEU A 88 9.40 -4.79 7.11
CA LEU A 88 8.68 -3.77 7.88
C LEU A 88 9.43 -3.40 9.17
N ASN A 89 9.96 -4.37 9.91
CA ASN A 89 10.77 -4.08 11.10
C ASN A 89 12.02 -3.24 10.77
N LYS A 90 12.70 -3.53 9.66
CA LYS A 90 13.85 -2.73 9.21
C LYS A 90 13.43 -1.31 8.84
N LEU A 91 12.32 -1.16 8.12
CA LEU A 91 11.77 0.14 7.76
C LEU A 91 11.48 0.97 9.01
N LEU A 92 10.81 0.39 10.02
CA LEU A 92 10.53 1.06 11.28
C LEU A 92 11.83 1.44 12.01
N ALA A 93 12.77 0.50 12.15
CA ALA A 93 14.02 0.72 12.87
C ALA A 93 14.87 1.84 12.23
N ASN A 94 14.89 1.93 10.90
CA ASN A 94 15.60 2.97 10.17
C ASN A 94 14.99 4.37 10.35
N ASN A 95 13.74 4.46 10.81
CA ASN A 95 13.00 5.71 11.02
C ASN A 95 12.71 5.96 12.51
N ASN A 96 13.62 5.53 13.41
CA ASN A 96 13.50 5.70 14.87
C ASN A 96 12.17 5.20 15.47
N LEU A 97 11.52 4.25 14.78
CA LEU A 97 10.20 3.72 15.09
C LEU A 97 9.07 4.77 15.08
N GLU A 98 9.31 5.98 14.61
CA GLU A 98 8.31 7.05 14.58
C GLU A 98 7.40 6.90 13.35
N ILE A 99 6.10 6.89 13.59
CA ILE A 99 5.08 6.71 12.55
C ILE A 99 3.90 7.64 12.78
N GLY A 100 3.32 8.13 11.68
CA GLY A 100 2.04 8.83 11.67
C GLY A 100 0.92 7.83 11.38
N ILE A 101 -0.10 7.82 12.23
CA ILE A 101 -1.28 6.96 12.06
C ILE A 101 -2.43 7.79 11.50
N GLU A 102 -2.98 7.31 10.39
CA GLU A 102 -4.27 7.74 9.85
C GLU A 102 -5.30 6.63 10.09
N PHE A 103 -6.48 7.00 10.57
CA PHE A 103 -7.59 6.06 10.73
C PHE A 103 -8.55 6.20 9.55
N ASP A 104 -9.11 5.07 9.12
CA ASP A 104 -10.25 5.06 8.21
C ASP A 104 -11.53 5.52 8.96
N THR A 105 -12.68 5.44 8.31
CA THR A 105 -14.01 5.72 8.86
C THR A 105 -14.29 5.04 10.21
N THR A 106 -13.66 3.89 10.48
CA THR A 106 -13.75 3.18 11.76
C THR A 106 -12.37 2.94 12.38
N ARG A 107 -12.27 3.15 13.70
CA ARG A 107 -11.03 2.95 14.46
C ARG A 107 -10.65 1.47 14.65
N LEU A 108 -11.64 0.58 14.75
CA LEU A 108 -11.44 -0.83 15.10
C LEU A 108 -11.95 -1.74 13.98
N ASP A 109 -11.20 -2.80 13.71
CA ASP A 109 -11.61 -3.89 12.82
C ASP A 109 -12.53 -4.91 13.52
N ASN A 110 -13.00 -5.90 12.76
CA ASN A 110 -13.86 -6.98 13.26
C ASN A 110 -13.17 -7.96 14.23
N ARG A 111 -11.90 -7.72 14.58
CA ARG A 111 -11.12 -8.47 15.57
C ARG A 111 -10.65 -7.57 16.72
N ASN A 112 -11.25 -6.40 16.90
CA ASN A 112 -10.91 -5.41 17.93
C ASN A 112 -9.45 -4.94 17.87
N ARG A 113 -8.90 -4.85 16.65
CA ARG A 113 -7.59 -4.25 16.38
C ARG A 113 -7.77 -2.87 15.79
#